data_AF-A0A5P8N931-F1
#
_entry.id   AF-A0A5P8N931-F1
#
_cell.length_a   1.000
_cell.length_b   1.000
_cell.length_c   1.000
_cell.angle_alpha   90.00
_cell.angle_beta   90.00
_cell.angle_gamma   90.00
#
_symmetry.space_group_name_H-M   'P 1'
#
loop_
_entity.id
_entity.type
_entity.pdbx_description
1 polymer ?
#
loop_
_entity_poly.entity_id
_entity_poly.type
_entity_poly.pdbx_seq_one_letter_code
_entity_poly.pdbx_strand_id
1 'polypeptide(L)' 'PQPAAWVRLFWYQNPTYIEQKDKTQEMAEFSFRSASHDQAGTYLCQYQVSESEDVSVMSDPVE' A
#
# COMPACT_ATOMS: atom_id res chain seq x y z
N PRO A 1 -5.21 -0.55 13.32
CA PRO A 1 -4.63 0.31 12.26
C PRO A 1 -5.60 0.36 11.07
N GLN A 2 -5.51 1.33 10.16
CA GLN A 2 -6.46 1.34 9.02
C GLN A 2 -6.01 0.34 7.95
N PRO A 3 -6.93 -0.48 7.40
CA PRO A 3 -6.59 -1.41 6.33
C PRO A 3 -6.14 -0.62 5.08
N ALA A 4 -5.05 -1.06 4.46
CA ALA A 4 -4.56 -0.45 3.24
C ALA A 4 -5.32 -1.05 2.04
N ALA A 5 -5.62 -0.22 1.04
CA ALA A 5 -6.16 -0.68 -0.24
C ALA A 5 -5.07 -1.32 -1.11
N TRP A 6 -3.83 -0.87 -0.95
CA TRP A 6 -2.64 -1.38 -1.62
C TRP A 6 -1.36 -0.93 -0.93
N VAL A 7 -0.32 -1.75 -1.08
CA VAL A 7 1.03 -1.47 -0.58
C VAL A 7 2.04 -1.64 -1.73
N ARG A 8 2.97 -0.70 -1.84
CA ARG A 8 4.06 -0.73 -2.84
C ARG A 8 5.42 -0.75 -2.15
N LEU A 9 6.32 -1.58 -2.67
CA LEU A 9 7.73 -1.61 -2.29
C LEU A 9 8.58 -1.11 -3.46
N PHE A 10 9.33 -0.02 -3.25
CA PHE A 10 10.21 0.59 -4.24
C PHE A 10 11.66 0.33 -3.88
N TRP A 11 12.51 0.08 -4.89
CA TRP A 11 13.95 0.13 -4.69
C TRP A 11 14.46 1.57 -4.88
N TYR A 12 15.16 2.13 -3.90
CA TYR A 12 15.50 3.55 -3.92
C TYR A 12 16.41 3.94 -5.09
N GLN A 13 17.29 3.02 -5.51
CA GLN A 13 18.29 3.28 -6.55
C GLN A 13 17.82 2.96 -7.99
N ASN A 14 16.65 2.32 -8.15
CA ASN A 14 16.05 2.06 -9.46
C ASN A 14 14.53 2.07 -9.29
N PRO A 15 13.78 2.92 -10.00
CA PRO A 15 12.34 3.14 -9.76
C PRO A 15 11.42 1.94 -10.10
N THR A 16 11.98 0.74 -10.27
CA THR A 16 11.22 -0.50 -10.36
C THR A 16 10.53 -0.76 -9.02
N TYR A 17 9.22 -1.05 -9.07
CA TYR A 17 8.40 -1.30 -7.88
C TYR A 17 7.64 -2.62 -7.99
N ILE A 18 7.39 -3.21 -6.82
CA ILE A 18 6.51 -4.37 -6.66
C ILE A 18 5.26 -3.88 -5.95
N GLU A 19 4.09 -4.08 -6.58
CA GLU A 19 2.79 -3.73 -6.01
C GLU A 19 2.08 -4.99 -5.54
N GLN A 20 1.54 -4.93 -4.32
CA GLN A 20 0.66 -5.95 -3.76
C GLN A 20 -0.68 -5.29 -3.40
N LYS A 21 -1.77 -5.85 -3.93
CA LYS A 21 -3.12 -5.44 -3.53
C LYS A 21 -3.43 -6.13 -2.22
N ASP A 22 -3.43 -5.36 -1.14
CA ASP A 22 -3.83 -5.85 0.16
C ASP A 22 -5.36 -5.93 0.18
N LYS A 23 -5.89 -7.15 0.27
CA LYS A 23 -7.34 -7.39 0.21
C LYS A 23 -8.00 -7.33 1.58
N THR A 24 -7.22 -7.32 2.68
CA THR A 24 -7.81 -7.46 4.02
C THR A 24 -6.88 -7.13 5.20
N GLN A 25 -5.61 -6.81 4.98
CA GLN A 25 -4.61 -6.83 6.05
C GLN A 25 -4.05 -5.45 6.39
N GLU A 26 -3.59 -5.32 7.63
CA GLU A 26 -2.74 -4.21 8.09
C GLU A 26 -1.27 -4.42 7.64
N MET A 27 -0.99 -5.49 6.89
CA MET A 27 0.35 -6.01 6.62
C MET A 27 0.41 -6.61 5.22
N ALA A 28 1.42 -6.20 4.44
CA ALA A 28 1.75 -6.78 3.15
C ALA A 28 3.11 -7.49 3.19
N GLU A 29 3.18 -8.68 2.61
CA GLU A 29 4.41 -9.46 2.49
C GLU A 29 5.00 -9.29 1.08
N PHE A 30 6.30 -8.99 0.99
CA PHE A 30 7.01 -8.93 -0.30
C PHE A 30 8.07 -10.03 -0.31
N SER A 31 8.00 -10.89 -1.33
CA SER A 31 8.94 -12.00 -1.50
C SER A 31 9.92 -11.71 -2.63
N PHE A 32 11.21 -11.87 -2.33
CA PHE A 32 12.26 -11.87 -3.34
C PHE A 32 12.57 -13.31 -3.76
N ARG A 33 12.79 -13.53 -5.06
CA ARG A 33 13.13 -14.86 -5.58
C ARG A 33 14.45 -15.39 -5.02
N SER A 34 15.38 -14.49 -4.72
CA SER A 34 16.67 -14.78 -4.09
C SER A 34 17.16 -13.59 -3.29
N ALA A 35 17.85 -13.84 -2.19
CA ALA A 35 18.62 -12.81 -1.49
C ALA A 35 20.01 -12.72 -2.13
N SER A 36 20.16 -11.82 -3.10
CA SER A 36 21.39 -11.64 -3.87
C SER A 36 21.80 -10.17 -3.89
N HIS A 37 23.07 -9.89 -4.24
CA HIS A 37 23.64 -8.54 -4.14
C HIS A 37 22.94 -7.51 -5.04
N ASP A 38 22.34 -7.96 -6.15
CA ASP A 38 21.48 -7.17 -7.04
C ASP A 38 20.16 -6.73 -6.38
N GLN A 39 19.72 -7.43 -5.33
CA GLN A 39 18.57 -7.06 -4.50
C GLN A 39 19.01 -6.32 -3.21
N ALA A 40 20.30 -6.03 -3.03
CA ALA A 40 20.76 -5.29 -1.85
C ALA A 40 20.47 -3.80 -2.03
N GLY A 41 19.92 -3.15 -1.01
CA GLY A 41 19.78 -1.70 -0.98
C GLY A 41 18.69 -1.19 -0.06
N THR A 42 18.38 0.09 -0.23
CA THR A 42 17.31 0.76 0.52
C THR A 42 15.99 0.56 -0.18
N TYR A 43 15.00 0.13 0.57
CA TYR A 43 13.63 -0.01 0.10
C TYR A 43 12.74 1.04 0.75
N LEU A 44 11.80 1.57 -0.02
CA LEU A 44 10.75 2.45 0.47
C LEU A 44 9.41 1.74 0.40
N CYS A 45 8.64 1.82 1.47
CA CYS A 45 7.28 1.28 1.54
C CYS A 45 6.28 2.43 1.48
N GLN A 46 5.30 2.32 0.57
CA GLN A 46 4.18 3.24 0.49
C GLN A 46 2.87 2.48 0.73
N TYR A 47 2.10 2.95 1.71
CA TYR A 47 0.74 2.53 1.95
C TYR A 47 -0.23 3.52 1.31
N GLN A 48 -1.26 3.01 0.64
CA GLN A 48 -2.44 3.82 0.32
C GLN A 48 -3.65 3.26 1.07
N VAL A 49 -4.19 4.07 1.97
CA VAL A 49 -5.45 3.80 2.63
C VAL A 49 -6.55 4.02 1.59
N SER A 50 -7.48 3.06 1.42
CA SER A 50 -8.72 3.37 0.71
C SER A 50 -9.41 4.45 1.51
N GLU A 51 -9.78 5.57 0.88
CA GLU A 51 -10.89 6.35 1.40
C GLU A 51 -12.01 5.35 1.68
N SER A 52 -12.44 5.31 2.94
CA SER A 52 -13.60 4.52 3.31
C SER A 52 -14.73 4.82 2.33
N GLU A 53 -15.63 3.86 2.14
CA GLU A 53 -16.96 4.14 1.59
C GLU A 53 -17.78 5.09 2.51
N ASP A 54 -17.14 6.03 3.22
CA ASP A 54 -17.80 7.19 3.83
C ASP A 54 -18.07 8.23 2.74
N VAL A 55 -18.88 7.84 1.76
CA VAL A 55 -19.73 8.82 1.11
C VAL A 55 -20.67 9.30 2.20
N SER A 56 -20.34 10.45 2.80
CA SER A 56 -21.20 11.16 3.74
C SER A 56 -22.60 11.23 3.16
N VAL A 57 -23.55 10.49 3.77
CA VAL A 57 -24.96 10.63 3.45
C VAL A 57 -25.33 12.08 3.73
N MET A 58 -25.82 12.78 2.71
CA MET A 58 -26.26 14.17 2.85
C MET A 58 -27.38 14.19 3.91
N SER A 59 -27.22 15.00 4.95
CA SER A 59 -28.24 15.16 5.98
C SER A 59 -29.50 15.76 5.38
N ASP A 60 -30.67 15.42 5.93
CA ASP A 60 -31.92 16.04 5.53
C ASP A 60 -31.85 17.57 5.72
N PRO A 61 -32.33 18.38 4.75
CA PRO A 61 -32.34 19.83 4.88
C PRO A 61 -33.28 20.25 6.02
N VAL A 62 -32.85 21.24 6.80
CA VAL A 62 -33.67 21.88 7.83
C VAL A 62 -34.50 23.01 7.23
N GLU A 63 -35.78 23.11 7.61
CA GLU A 63 -36.73 24.16 7.20
C GLU A 63 -36.57 25.44 8.03
#